data_AF-A0A0F8WU94-F1
#
_entry.id   AF-A0A0F8WU94-F1
#
_cell.length_a   1.000
_cell.length_b   1.000
_cell.length_c   1.000
_cell.angle_alpha   90.00
_cell.angle_beta   90.00
_cell.angle_gamma   90.00
#
_symmetry.space_group_name_H-M   'P 1'
#
loop_
_entity.id
_entity.type
_entity.pdbx_description
1 polymer ?
#
loop_
_entity_poly.entity_id
_entity_poly.type
_entity_poly.pdbx_seq_one_letter_code
_entity_poly.pdbx_strand_id
1 'polypeptide(L)'
;MSRVRFRKTLLVVLAVAFLAGLIGKVAFTGTEDPTKLNAVKVTTAPLVDGDGSDAAWEKATEYKIQLSGVKVGIKAVYTREDLFILANWNDSTLSMVRGGSWVWDGNAWNSKREGQSEDRIAFFWPINVDNFAQMGCLVKCHPQYGAAGAFLDVPDQKGDMWHMKAARSLGVTSQSQSGTPVIGDDH
;
A
#
# COMPACT_ATOMS: atom_id res chain seq x y z
N MET A 1 29.24 -49.00 49.94
CA MET A 1 28.05 -48.14 49.73
C MET A 1 28.53 -46.70 49.98
N SER A 2 28.41 -45.66 49.16
CA SER A 2 27.45 -45.24 48.12
C SER A 2 28.12 -44.16 47.25
N ARG A 3 28.34 -44.43 45.95
CA ARG A 3 27.80 -43.74 44.76
C ARG A 3 27.77 -42.19 44.74
N VAL A 4 28.72 -41.67 43.96
CA VAL A 4 28.73 -40.43 43.17
C VAL A 4 27.36 -40.04 42.60
N ARG A 5 26.88 -38.81 42.85
CA ARG A 5 25.87 -38.11 42.02
C ARG A 5 26.01 -36.58 42.08
N PHE A 6 26.87 -36.02 41.24
CA PHE A 6 26.95 -34.57 40.97
C PHE A 6 27.19 -34.31 39.48
N ARG A 7 26.27 -34.74 38.58
CA ARG A 7 26.45 -34.56 37.11
C ARG A 7 25.16 -34.43 36.29
N LYS A 8 24.05 -33.88 36.81
CA LYS A 8 22.82 -33.75 35.99
C LYS A 8 22.19 -32.36 35.88
N THR A 9 22.66 -31.36 36.60
CA THR A 9 21.97 -30.05 36.61
C THR A 9 22.60 -28.99 35.69
N LEU A 10 23.79 -29.22 35.13
CA LEU A 10 24.48 -28.22 34.29
C LEU A 10 24.20 -28.36 32.78
N LEU A 11 23.45 -29.37 32.35
CA LEU A 11 23.27 -29.69 30.92
C LEU A 11 21.93 -29.22 30.33
N VAL A 12 21.01 -28.69 31.15
CA VAL A 12 19.68 -28.25 30.68
C VAL A 12 19.63 -26.73 30.42
N VAL A 13 20.49 -25.92 31.05
CA VAL A 13 20.50 -24.46 30.85
C VAL A 13 21.19 -24.04 29.54
N LEU A 14 22.12 -24.86 29.01
CA LEU A 14 22.80 -24.59 27.74
C LEU A 14 21.98 -24.98 26.49
N ALA A 15 21.03 -25.91 26.62
CA ALA A 15 20.19 -26.33 25.49
C ALA A 15 19.04 -25.35 25.20
N VAL A 16 18.55 -24.60 26.20
CA VAL A 16 17.49 -23.60 26.01
C VAL A 16 18.05 -22.29 25.43
N ALA A 17 19.30 -21.92 25.76
CA ALA A 17 19.95 -20.74 25.19
C ALA A 17 20.30 -20.88 23.70
N PHE A 18 20.46 -22.10 23.19
CA PHE A 18 20.79 -22.33 21.77
C PHE A 18 19.56 -22.34 20.85
N LEU A 19 18.35 -22.57 21.38
CA LEU A 19 17.13 -22.58 20.58
C LEU A 19 16.51 -21.19 20.39
N ALA A 20 16.84 -20.22 21.26
CA ALA A 20 16.40 -18.83 21.11
C ALA A 20 17.21 -18.02 20.07
N GLY A 21 18.38 -18.53 19.64
CA GLY A 21 19.29 -17.85 18.72
C GLY A 21 19.06 -18.13 17.23
N LEU A 22 18.14 -19.04 16.89
CA LEU A 22 17.90 -19.50 15.51
C LEU A 22 16.62 -18.95 14.88
N ILE A 23 16.10 -17.82 15.35
CA ILE A 23 15.28 -16.97 14.48
C ILE A 23 16.25 -16.26 13.56
N GLY A 24 16.65 -16.95 12.49
CA GLY A 24 17.50 -16.39 11.45
C GLY A 24 16.94 -15.03 11.05
N LYS A 25 17.75 -13.98 11.18
CA LYS A 25 17.51 -12.74 10.46
C LYS A 25 17.56 -13.11 9.00
N VAL A 26 16.40 -13.36 8.40
CA VAL A 26 16.29 -13.45 6.94
C VAL A 26 16.62 -12.05 6.46
N ALA A 27 17.89 -11.86 6.08
CA ALA A 27 18.28 -10.68 5.34
C ALA A 27 17.60 -10.82 3.97
N PHE A 28 16.77 -9.85 3.61
CA PHE A 28 16.38 -9.68 2.22
C PHE A 28 17.66 -9.38 1.44
N THR A 29 18.17 -10.35 0.70
CA THR A 29 19.35 -10.23 -0.17
C THR A 29 18.95 -9.85 -1.59
N GLY A 30 17.76 -9.30 -1.79
CA GLY A 30 17.32 -8.83 -3.10
C GLY A 30 18.17 -7.65 -3.53
N THR A 31 18.82 -7.75 -4.68
CA THR A 31 19.41 -6.60 -5.36
C THR A 31 18.28 -5.72 -5.88
N GLU A 32 18.42 -4.40 -5.75
CA GLU A 32 17.46 -3.46 -6.34
C GLU A 32 17.31 -3.71 -7.84
N ASP A 33 16.06 -3.80 -8.30
CA ASP A 33 15.71 -3.92 -9.70
C ASP A 33 15.18 -2.56 -10.18
N PRO A 34 15.93 -1.79 -10.98
CA PRO A 34 15.51 -0.45 -11.39
C PRO A 34 14.26 -0.46 -12.28
N THR A 35 13.83 -1.63 -12.76
CA THR A 35 12.58 -1.78 -13.53
C THR A 35 11.34 -1.96 -12.63
N LYS A 36 11.53 -2.06 -11.31
CA LYS A 36 10.48 -2.29 -10.32
C LYS A 36 10.50 -1.25 -9.21
N LEU A 37 9.40 -1.19 -8.45
CA LEU A 37 9.38 -0.50 -7.16
C LEU A 37 10.16 -1.34 -6.13
N ASN A 38 11.26 -0.79 -5.62
CA ASN A 38 12.06 -1.41 -4.57
C ASN A 38 11.70 -0.82 -3.21
N ALA A 39 11.38 -1.69 -2.25
CA ALA A 39 11.22 -1.28 -0.86
C ALA A 39 12.58 -1.33 -0.15
N VAL A 40 13.02 -0.22 0.45
CA VAL A 40 14.34 -0.12 1.09
C VAL A 40 14.21 -0.17 2.61
N LYS A 41 15.07 -0.96 3.27
CA LYS A 41 15.05 -1.06 4.72
C LYS A 41 15.57 0.21 5.38
N VAL A 42 14.83 0.75 6.34
CA VAL A 42 15.22 1.92 7.14
C VAL A 42 15.20 1.60 8.63
N THR A 43 16.03 2.28 9.41
CA THR A 43 16.06 2.14 10.88
C THR A 43 15.07 3.05 11.59
N THR A 44 14.72 4.17 10.97
CA THR A 44 13.75 5.14 11.46
C THR A 44 12.60 5.19 10.48
N ALA A 45 11.38 4.96 10.97
CA ALA A 45 10.18 5.07 10.16
C ALA A 45 9.94 6.53 9.74
N PRO A 46 9.39 6.78 8.53
CA PRO A 46 8.81 8.07 8.21
C PRO A 46 7.53 8.30 9.02
N LEU A 47 7.10 9.55 9.15
CA LEU A 47 5.78 9.89 9.63
C LEU A 47 4.73 9.56 8.55
N VAL A 48 3.51 9.23 8.99
CA VAL A 48 2.39 8.93 8.09
C VAL A 48 1.54 10.20 7.93
N ASP A 49 2.12 11.19 7.27
CA ASP A 49 1.54 12.53 7.07
C ASP A 49 1.56 13.00 5.61
N GLY A 50 2.11 12.19 4.70
CA GLY A 50 2.21 12.49 3.28
C GLY A 50 3.37 13.42 2.90
N ASP A 51 4.22 13.81 3.85
CA ASP A 51 5.41 14.62 3.56
C ASP A 51 6.56 13.74 3.03
N GLY A 52 7.09 14.13 1.87
CA GLY A 52 8.25 13.49 1.26
C GLY A 52 9.60 13.92 1.84
N SER A 53 9.61 14.84 2.81
CA SER A 53 10.82 15.44 3.37
C SER A 53 11.54 14.57 4.42
N ASP A 54 10.89 13.51 4.93
CA ASP A 54 11.52 12.59 5.89
C ASP A 54 12.79 11.95 5.32
N ALA A 55 13.86 11.92 6.13
CA ALA A 55 15.16 11.36 5.75
C ALA A 55 15.10 9.87 5.32
N ALA A 56 14.05 9.13 5.72
CA ALA A 56 13.82 7.77 5.26
C ALA A 56 13.64 7.69 3.73
N TRP A 57 12.97 8.69 3.12
CA TRP A 57 12.65 8.70 1.69
C TRP A 57 13.84 8.99 0.79
N GLU A 58 14.95 9.50 1.32
CA GLU A 58 16.21 9.68 0.58
C GLU A 58 16.87 8.35 0.25
N LYS A 59 16.55 7.28 0.97
CA LYS A 59 17.13 5.94 0.75
C LYS A 59 16.46 5.16 -0.36
N ALA A 60 15.21 5.51 -0.69
CA ALA A 60 14.44 4.83 -1.72
C ALA A 60 14.52 5.59 -3.05
N THR A 61 14.81 4.85 -4.11
CA THR A 61 14.72 5.37 -5.48
C THR A 61 13.25 5.49 -5.88
N GLU A 62 12.88 6.64 -6.44
CA GLU A 62 11.52 6.87 -6.92
C GLU A 62 11.25 6.05 -8.18
N TYR A 63 10.22 5.21 -8.12
CA TYR A 63 9.66 4.52 -9.26
C TYR A 63 8.59 5.37 -9.94
N LYS A 64 8.80 5.69 -11.21
CA LYS A 64 7.91 6.58 -11.98
C LYS A 64 6.98 5.78 -12.86
N ILE A 65 5.67 5.95 -12.64
CA ILE A 65 4.61 5.35 -13.44
C ILE A 65 4.02 6.44 -14.34
N GLN A 66 4.07 6.21 -15.64
CA GLN A 66 3.40 7.04 -16.62
C GLN A 66 2.02 6.45 -16.92
N LEU A 67 0.97 7.17 -16.53
CA LEU A 67 -0.40 6.87 -16.92
C LEU A 67 -0.89 7.92 -17.93
N SER A 68 -2.01 7.64 -18.61
CA SER A 68 -2.64 8.62 -19.50
C SER A 68 -3.11 9.83 -18.68
N GLY A 69 -2.43 10.97 -18.85
CA GLY A 69 -2.79 12.24 -18.21
C GLY A 69 -2.19 12.48 -16.82
N VAL A 70 -1.56 11.50 -16.18
CA VAL A 70 -0.92 11.66 -14.85
C VAL A 70 0.41 10.93 -14.76
N LYS A 71 1.38 11.54 -14.06
CA LYS A 71 2.66 10.94 -13.69
C LYS A 71 2.66 10.71 -12.19
N VAL A 72 2.88 9.46 -11.77
CA VAL A 72 2.92 9.09 -10.36
C VAL A 72 4.34 8.68 -10.00
N GLY A 73 4.92 9.34 -9.01
CA GLY A 73 6.15 8.91 -8.35
C GLY A 73 5.81 8.06 -7.13
N ILE A 74 6.45 6.90 -6.99
CA ILE A 74 6.25 6.00 -5.85
C ILE A 74 7.59 5.67 -5.21
N LYS A 75 7.67 5.79 -3.89
CA LYS A 75 8.77 5.29 -3.06
C LYS A 75 8.23 4.31 -2.03
N ALA A 76 9.04 3.32 -1.67
CA ALA A 76 8.71 2.37 -0.63
C ALA A 76 9.89 2.19 0.33
N VAL A 77 9.62 2.23 1.63
CA VAL A 77 10.58 1.89 2.68
C VAL A 77 9.93 0.96 3.68
N TYR A 78 10.72 0.18 4.41
CA TYR A 78 10.19 -0.70 5.44
C TYR A 78 11.09 -0.75 6.67
N THR A 79 10.48 -0.94 7.84
CA THR A 79 11.17 -1.21 9.10
C THR A 79 11.18 -2.71 9.35
N ARG A 80 11.32 -3.14 10.61
CA ARG A 80 11.10 -4.55 10.95
C ARG A 80 9.63 -4.95 10.87
N GLU A 81 8.72 -4.01 11.13
CA GLU A 81 7.32 -4.30 11.42
C GLU A 81 6.38 -3.74 10.35
N ASP A 82 6.77 -2.62 9.72
CA ASP A 82 5.87 -1.85 8.86
C ASP A 82 6.46 -1.62 7.48
N LEU A 83 5.56 -1.57 6.48
CA LEU A 83 5.83 -1.11 5.12
C LEU A 83 5.19 0.26 4.93
N PHE A 84 5.99 1.22 4.45
CA PHE A 84 5.56 2.58 4.15
C PHE A 84 5.68 2.81 2.65
N ILE A 85 4.62 3.39 2.07
CA ILE A 85 4.57 3.72 0.64
C ILE A 85 4.19 5.19 0.51
N LEU A 86 5.05 5.97 -0.15
CA LEU A 86 4.77 7.35 -0.53
C LEU A 86 4.45 7.38 -2.01
N ALA A 87 3.25 7.86 -2.36
CA ALA A 87 2.85 8.12 -3.73
C ALA A 87 2.56 9.61 -3.91
N ASN A 88 3.12 10.20 -4.95
CA ASN A 88 2.98 11.62 -5.27
C ASN A 88 2.63 11.78 -6.74
N TRP A 89 1.67 12.65 -7.04
CA TRP A 89 1.34 13.07 -8.39
C TRP A 89 0.89 14.54 -8.38
N ASN A 90 1.12 15.22 -9.50
CA ASN A 90 0.53 16.54 -9.70
C ASN A 90 -0.97 16.37 -9.94
N ASP A 91 -1.76 17.07 -9.15
CA ASP A 91 -3.21 17.11 -9.26
C ASP A 91 -3.67 18.57 -9.31
N SER A 92 -4.30 18.94 -10.42
CA SER A 92 -4.86 20.29 -10.61
C SER A 92 -6.33 20.39 -10.23
N THR A 93 -6.96 19.26 -9.88
CA THR A 93 -8.40 19.16 -9.64
C THR A 93 -8.75 19.07 -8.17
N LEU A 94 -7.88 18.50 -7.32
CA LEU A 94 -8.11 18.31 -5.88
C LEU A 94 -9.51 17.73 -5.64
N SER A 95 -9.79 16.60 -6.30
CA SER A 95 -11.09 15.94 -6.29
C SER A 95 -11.32 15.23 -4.95
N MET A 96 -11.60 16.01 -3.91
CA MET A 96 -11.79 15.53 -2.54
C MET A 96 -13.09 14.74 -2.37
N VAL A 97 -14.17 15.21 -2.99
CA VAL A 97 -15.49 14.60 -2.89
C VAL A 97 -15.89 14.04 -4.22
N ARG A 98 -16.81 13.08 -4.23
CA ARG A 98 -17.24 12.46 -5.49
C ARG A 98 -18.05 13.40 -6.41
N GLY A 99 -18.42 14.61 -6.00
CA GLY A 99 -19.15 15.56 -6.86
C GLY A 99 -20.66 15.30 -6.97
N GLY A 100 -21.34 14.90 -5.89
CA GLY A 100 -22.80 14.68 -5.92
C GLY A 100 -23.22 13.39 -6.65
N SER A 101 -22.61 12.26 -6.27
CA SER A 101 -22.82 10.95 -6.93
C SER A 101 -24.23 10.45 -6.98
N TRP A 102 -25.07 11.04 -6.17
CA TRP A 102 -26.49 10.77 -6.14
C TRP A 102 -27.19 12.11 -6.17
N VAL A 103 -28.06 12.26 -7.15
CA VAL A 103 -28.97 13.41 -7.25
C VAL A 103 -30.36 12.88 -6.97
N TRP A 104 -31.04 13.50 -6.02
CA TRP A 104 -32.45 13.28 -5.78
C TRP A 104 -33.25 14.11 -6.79
N ASP A 105 -34.06 13.45 -7.62
CA ASP A 105 -34.89 14.14 -8.63
C ASP A 105 -36.30 14.51 -8.13
N GLY A 106 -36.59 14.25 -6.85
CA GLY A 106 -37.92 14.39 -6.26
C GLY A 106 -38.62 13.05 -6.01
N ASN A 107 -38.24 11.97 -6.73
CA ASN A 107 -38.86 10.65 -6.67
C ASN A 107 -37.87 9.52 -6.40
N ALA A 108 -36.66 9.59 -6.98
CA ALA A 108 -35.63 8.58 -6.86
C ALA A 108 -34.23 9.18 -6.75
N TRP A 109 -33.34 8.41 -6.15
CA TRP A 109 -31.91 8.69 -6.20
C TRP A 109 -31.36 8.19 -7.53
N ASN A 110 -30.81 9.10 -8.33
CA ASN A 110 -30.16 8.78 -9.59
C ASN A 110 -28.66 8.96 -9.46
N SER A 111 -27.90 7.98 -9.96
CA SER A 111 -26.45 8.13 -10.03
C SER A 111 -26.09 9.09 -11.17
N LYS A 112 -25.48 10.23 -10.87
CA LYS A 112 -24.63 10.89 -11.89
C LYS A 112 -23.50 9.91 -12.19
N ARG A 113 -23.27 9.52 -13.44
CA ARG A 113 -22.13 8.65 -13.81
C ARG A 113 -20.94 9.45 -14.31
N GLU A 114 -21.24 10.54 -14.98
CA GLU A 114 -20.27 11.49 -15.51
C GLU A 114 -19.85 12.49 -14.44
N GLY A 115 -18.58 12.90 -14.45
CA GLY A 115 -18.02 13.83 -13.46
C GLY A 115 -17.77 13.23 -12.07
N GLN A 116 -18.22 12.01 -11.78
CA GLN A 116 -18.12 11.42 -10.44
C GLN A 116 -16.76 10.82 -10.11
N SER A 117 -15.75 11.67 -9.94
CA SER A 117 -14.42 11.25 -9.52
C SER A 117 -14.08 11.74 -8.12
N GLU A 118 -13.24 10.98 -7.43
CA GLU A 118 -12.55 11.39 -6.20
C GLU A 118 -11.13 10.88 -6.38
N ASP A 119 -10.13 11.61 -5.88
CA ASP A 119 -8.75 11.16 -5.94
C ASP A 119 -8.57 9.90 -5.13
N ARG A 120 -7.96 8.91 -5.79
CA ARG A 120 -7.82 7.55 -5.26
C ARG A 120 -6.51 6.96 -5.70
N ILE A 121 -5.95 6.17 -4.81
CA ILE A 121 -4.86 5.27 -5.13
C ILE A 121 -5.17 3.89 -4.56
N ALA A 122 -4.81 2.85 -5.29
CA ALA A 122 -4.95 1.48 -4.83
C ALA A 122 -3.70 0.66 -5.16
N PHE A 123 -3.28 -0.15 -4.20
CA PHE A 123 -2.25 -1.16 -4.34
C PHE A 123 -2.93 -2.52 -4.23
N PHE A 124 -2.77 -3.34 -5.27
CA PHE A 124 -3.31 -4.69 -5.29
C PHE A 124 -2.18 -5.70 -5.10
N TRP A 125 -2.30 -6.53 -4.09
CA TRP A 125 -1.37 -7.58 -3.71
C TRP A 125 -1.95 -8.93 -4.14
N PRO A 126 -1.44 -9.57 -5.20
CA PRO A 126 -1.86 -10.91 -5.56
C PRO A 126 -1.37 -11.91 -4.49
N ILE A 127 -2.28 -12.61 -3.81
CA ILE A 127 -1.91 -13.65 -2.84
C ILE A 127 -1.74 -14.98 -3.58
N ASN A 128 -2.73 -15.35 -4.38
CA ASN A 128 -2.71 -16.56 -5.23
C ASN A 128 -3.59 -16.37 -6.47
N VAL A 129 -3.43 -15.24 -7.16
CA VAL A 129 -4.12 -14.97 -8.42
C VAL A 129 -3.30 -15.50 -9.58
N ASP A 130 -3.84 -16.47 -10.30
CA ASP A 130 -3.19 -17.06 -11.47
C ASP A 130 -2.89 -16.00 -12.54
N ASN A 131 -1.73 -16.12 -13.20
CA ASN A 131 -1.28 -15.25 -14.30
C ASN A 131 -1.10 -13.75 -13.96
N PHE A 132 -1.19 -13.36 -12.69
CA PHE A 132 -1.05 -11.94 -12.31
C PHE A 132 0.33 -11.38 -12.62
N ALA A 133 1.40 -12.20 -12.51
CA ALA A 133 2.76 -11.74 -12.80
C ALA A 133 2.96 -11.35 -14.28
N GLN A 134 2.22 -11.96 -15.20
CA GLN A 134 2.31 -11.74 -16.63
C GLN A 134 1.36 -10.65 -17.11
N MET A 135 0.14 -10.63 -16.58
CA MET A 135 -0.97 -9.82 -17.09
C MET A 135 -1.36 -8.66 -16.16
N GLY A 136 -0.85 -8.64 -14.92
CA GLY A 136 -1.16 -7.63 -13.92
C GLY A 136 -2.65 -7.57 -13.58
N CYS A 137 -3.15 -6.35 -13.34
CA CYS A 137 -4.55 -6.12 -13.00
C CYS A 137 -5.53 -6.60 -14.08
N LEU A 138 -5.10 -6.76 -15.33
CA LEU A 138 -5.96 -7.20 -16.44
C LEU A 138 -6.57 -8.59 -16.20
N VAL A 139 -5.93 -9.45 -15.40
CA VAL A 139 -6.49 -10.77 -15.01
C VAL A 139 -7.85 -10.63 -14.33
N LYS A 140 -8.07 -9.53 -13.61
CA LYS A 140 -9.28 -9.31 -12.81
C LYS A 140 -10.19 -8.23 -13.41
N CYS A 141 -9.75 -7.55 -14.47
CA CYS A 141 -10.58 -6.63 -15.23
C CYS A 141 -11.60 -7.38 -16.07
N HIS A 142 -12.86 -6.97 -16.00
CA HIS A 142 -13.99 -7.50 -16.74
C HIS A 142 -14.61 -6.36 -17.57
N PRO A 143 -14.08 -6.12 -18.79
CA PRO A 143 -14.42 -4.95 -19.60
C PRO A 143 -15.91 -4.83 -19.93
N GLN A 144 -16.64 -5.95 -19.94
CA GLN A 144 -18.08 -6.00 -20.16
C GLN A 144 -18.89 -5.25 -19.07
N TYR A 145 -18.29 -4.99 -17.91
CA TYR A 145 -18.88 -4.17 -16.83
C TYR A 145 -18.31 -2.74 -16.78
N GLY A 146 -17.56 -2.33 -17.81
CA GLY A 146 -16.94 -1.01 -17.91
C GLY A 146 -15.63 -0.87 -17.11
N ALA A 147 -15.09 0.35 -17.06
CA ALA A 147 -13.78 0.67 -16.48
C ALA A 147 -13.64 0.35 -14.97
N ALA A 148 -14.75 0.07 -14.27
CA ALA A 148 -14.77 -0.27 -12.85
C ALA A 148 -14.99 -1.76 -12.55
N GLY A 149 -15.03 -2.62 -13.58
CA GLY A 149 -15.34 -4.04 -13.43
C GLY A 149 -14.15 -4.89 -12.98
N ALA A 150 -13.61 -4.68 -11.78
CA ALA A 150 -12.58 -5.56 -11.22
C ALA A 150 -13.18 -6.55 -10.21
N PHE A 151 -12.98 -7.85 -10.41
CA PHE A 151 -13.61 -8.90 -9.59
C PHE A 151 -12.61 -9.99 -9.19
N LEU A 152 -12.71 -10.48 -7.95
CA LEU A 152 -12.13 -11.75 -7.51
C LEU A 152 -13.21 -12.84 -7.60
N ASP A 153 -13.35 -13.40 -8.79
CA ASP A 153 -14.48 -14.26 -9.20
C ASP A 153 -14.14 -15.75 -9.28
N VAL A 154 -12.85 -16.10 -9.21
CA VAL A 154 -12.38 -17.49 -9.19
C VAL A 154 -12.36 -17.99 -7.73
N PRO A 155 -13.06 -19.11 -7.42
CA PRO A 155 -13.00 -19.72 -6.10
C PRO A 155 -11.57 -19.95 -5.62
N ASP A 156 -11.34 -19.74 -4.33
CA ASP A 156 -10.06 -19.92 -3.62
C ASP A 156 -8.91 -18.99 -4.05
N GLN A 157 -9.04 -18.19 -5.12
CA GLN A 157 -8.09 -17.13 -5.42
C GLN A 157 -8.37 -15.88 -4.57
N LYS A 158 -7.29 -15.30 -4.05
CA LYS A 158 -7.32 -14.15 -3.15
C LYS A 158 -6.35 -13.09 -3.63
N GLY A 159 -6.77 -11.85 -3.48
CA GLY A 159 -5.91 -10.68 -3.51
C GLY A 159 -6.26 -9.80 -2.34
N ASP A 160 -5.29 -9.01 -1.89
CA ASP A 160 -5.52 -7.94 -0.93
C ASP A 160 -5.43 -6.61 -1.66
N MET A 161 -6.32 -5.68 -1.34
CA MET A 161 -6.33 -4.36 -1.97
C MET A 161 -6.31 -3.28 -0.91
N TRP A 162 -5.19 -2.58 -0.84
CA TRP A 162 -5.06 -1.40 -0.01
C TRP A 162 -5.47 -0.22 -0.86
N HIS A 163 -6.50 0.51 -0.46
CA HIS A 163 -6.95 1.67 -1.21
C HIS A 163 -7.11 2.87 -0.30
N MET A 164 -6.74 4.03 -0.81
CA MET A 164 -7.01 5.31 -0.19
C MET A 164 -7.89 6.14 -1.11
N LYS A 165 -8.76 6.94 -0.50
CA LYS A 165 -9.61 7.88 -1.20
C LYS A 165 -9.54 9.19 -0.44
N ALA A 166 -9.42 10.30 -1.14
CA ALA A 166 -9.14 11.60 -0.55
C ALA A 166 -10.05 11.94 0.65
N ALA A 167 -11.36 11.70 0.58
CA ALA A 167 -12.26 12.00 1.70
C ALA A 167 -12.53 10.82 2.65
N ARG A 168 -12.01 9.61 2.38
CA ARG A 168 -12.51 8.37 3.01
C ARG A 168 -11.45 7.36 3.46
N SER A 169 -10.16 7.67 3.36
CA SER A 169 -9.12 6.98 4.15
C SER A 169 -9.25 7.35 5.63
N LEU A 170 -8.48 6.71 6.53
CA LEU A 170 -8.48 6.87 8.01
C LEU A 170 -8.19 8.32 8.49
N GLY A 171 -9.06 9.25 8.14
CA GLY A 171 -8.85 10.69 8.21
C GLY A 171 -7.86 11.16 7.15
N VAL A 172 -8.20 12.19 6.39
CA VAL A 172 -7.18 13.16 5.98
C VAL A 172 -6.53 13.62 7.29
N THR A 173 -5.29 13.20 7.55
CA THR A 173 -4.57 13.60 8.78
C THR A 173 -4.03 15.02 8.65
N SER A 174 -3.76 15.47 7.43
CA SER A 174 -3.36 16.83 7.09
C SER A 174 -3.71 17.15 5.62
N GLN A 175 -3.96 18.42 5.34
CA GLN A 175 -4.08 18.96 3.99
C GLN A 175 -3.33 20.29 3.97
N SER A 176 -2.50 20.50 2.95
CA SER A 176 -1.80 21.77 2.75
C SER A 176 -1.83 22.14 1.28
N GLN A 177 -2.16 23.39 0.99
CA GLN A 177 -2.01 24.01 -0.32
C GLN A 177 -1.54 25.44 -0.15
N SER A 178 -0.91 26.01 -1.18
CA SER A 178 -0.63 27.45 -1.21
C SER A 178 -1.92 28.23 -1.47
N GLY A 179 -2.17 29.28 -0.69
CA GLY A 179 -3.40 30.08 -0.79
C GLY A 179 -4.64 29.42 -0.20
N THR A 180 -5.81 30.05 -0.39
CA THR A 180 -7.09 29.61 0.18
C THR A 180 -7.59 28.31 -0.47
N PRO A 181 -7.85 27.23 0.31
CA PRO A 181 -8.47 26.01 -0.22
C PRO A 181 -9.85 26.29 -0.80
N VAL A 182 -10.01 26.02 -2.09
CA VAL A 182 -11.31 25.93 -2.74
C VAL A 182 -11.59 24.45 -2.88
N ILE A 183 -12.47 23.93 -2.04
CA ILE A 183 -13.03 22.60 -2.23
C ILE A 183 -14.07 22.75 -3.33
N GLY A 184 -13.66 22.47 -4.57
CA GLY A 184 -14.59 22.39 -5.69
C GLY A 184 -15.50 21.18 -5.51
N ASP A 185 -16.80 21.37 -5.64
CA ASP A 185 -17.76 20.29 -5.86
C ASP A 185 -18.02 20.06 -7.36
N ASP A 186 -17.28 20.80 -8.19
CA ASP A 186 -17.53 21.08 -9.59
C ASP A 186 -17.04 19.95 -10.52
N HIS A 187 -17.93 18.97 -10.74
CA HIS A 187 -18.05 18.26 -12.01
C HIS A 187 -19.53 18.09 -12.41
#